data_AF-K6D620-F1
#
_entry.id   AF-K6D620-F1
#
_cell.length_a   1.000
_cell.length_b   1.000
_cell.length_c   1.000
_cell.angle_alpha   90.00
_cell.angle_beta   90.00
_cell.angle_gamma   90.00
#
_symmetry.space_group_name_H-M   'P 1'
#
loop_
_entity.id
_entity.type
_entity.pdbx_description
1 polymer ?
#
loop_
_entity_poly.entity_id
_entity_poly.type
_entity_poly.pdbx_seq_one_letter_code
_entity_poly.pdbx_strand_id
1 'polypeptide(L)'
;MRKDVIVKTFLLVTGLVLIIIVGFSILLFNPDRLTPENPKGKTYYYTMVVNDDTKLDSDQRYEYTLNAYDKSGEIKTLSFTK
;
A
#
# COMPACT_ATOMS: atom_id res chain seq x y z
N MET A 1 21.76 29.95 31.44
CA MET A 1 21.62 30.42 30.04
C MET A 1 22.33 29.52 29.03
N ARG A 2 23.66 29.30 29.06
CA ARG A 2 24.37 28.48 28.04
C ARG A 2 24.11 26.96 28.16
N LYS A 3 23.95 26.45 29.39
CA LYS A 3 23.65 25.03 29.68
C LYS A 3 22.23 24.64 29.25
N ASP A 4 21.27 25.52 29.45
CA ASP A 4 19.85 25.30 29.13
C ASP A 4 19.63 25.14 27.61
N VAL A 5 20.36 25.93 26.82
CA VAL A 5 20.35 25.83 25.35
C VAL A 5 20.95 24.48 24.91
N ILE A 6 22.07 24.05 25.49
CA ILE A 6 22.71 22.77 25.15
C ILE A 6 21.79 21.59 25.48
N VAL A 7 21.15 21.60 26.65
CA VAL A 7 20.21 20.54 27.06
C VAL A 7 18.99 20.51 26.13
N LYS A 8 18.44 21.67 25.76
CA LYS A 8 17.31 21.77 24.84
C LYS A 8 17.66 21.26 23.44
N THR A 9 18.83 21.61 22.92
CA THR A 9 19.32 21.11 21.62
C THR A 9 19.56 19.61 21.67
N PHE A 10 20.14 19.08 22.75
CA PHE A 10 20.34 17.64 22.93
C PHE A 10 19.01 16.87 22.92
N LEU A 11 18.02 17.33 23.70
CA LEU A 11 16.69 16.72 23.73
C LEU A 11 16.00 16.72 22.35
N LEU A 12 16.11 17.82 21.60
CA LEU A 12 15.57 17.90 20.24
C LEU A 12 16.25 16.90 19.29
N VAL A 13 17.58 16.82 19.31
CA VAL A 13 18.33 15.91 18.45
C VAL A 13 18.02 14.46 18.80
N THR A 14 18.03 14.10 20.08
CA THR A 14 17.71 12.74 20.52
C THR A 14 16.27 12.35 20.16
N GLY A 15 15.31 13.25 20.34
CA GLY A 15 13.92 13.02 19.94
C GLY A 15 13.78 12.78 18.44
N LEU A 16 14.45 13.60 17.62
CA LEU A 16 14.43 13.44 16.16
C LEU A 16 15.05 12.11 15.72
N VAL A 17 16.18 11.72 16.31
CA VAL A 17 16.83 10.43 16.03
C VAL A 17 15.92 9.27 16.40
N LEU A 18 15.21 9.32 17.52
CA LEU A 18 14.26 8.28 17.91
C LEU A 18 13.09 8.17 16.92
N ILE A 19 12.54 9.28 16.47
CA ILE A 19 11.46 9.28 15.46
C ILE A 19 11.95 8.64 14.16
N ILE A 20 13.16 8.99 13.72
CA ILE A 20 13.79 8.41 12.53
C ILE A 20 13.94 6.90 12.70
N ILE A 21 14.52 6.44 13.82
CA ILE A 21 14.72 5.00 14.08
C ILE A 21 13.38 4.24 14.05
N VAL A 22 12.35 4.78 14.72
CA VAL A 22 11.01 4.16 14.73
C VAL A 22 10.41 4.13 13.33
N GLY A 23 10.50 5.23 12.56
CA GLY A 23 10.01 5.28 11.18
C GLY A 23 10.68 4.24 10.28
N PHE A 24 12.01 4.11 10.37
CA PHE A 24 12.77 3.13 9.60
C PHE A 24 12.56 1.69 10.08
N SER A 25 12.21 1.47 11.35
CA SER A 25 11.94 0.12 11.85
C SER A 25 10.82 -0.59 11.12
N ILE A 26 9.81 0.15 10.61
CA ILE A 26 8.69 -0.38 9.82
C ILE A 26 9.17 -1.11 8.57
N LEU A 27 10.28 -0.66 7.96
CA LEU A 27 10.85 -1.28 6.77
C LEU A 27 11.46 -2.66 7.05
N LEU A 28 11.84 -2.93 8.31
CA LEU A 28 12.47 -4.20 8.72
C LEU A 28 11.45 -5.28 9.09
N PHE A 29 10.20 -4.93 9.43
CA PHE A 29 9.20 -5.92 9.86
C PHE A 29 8.60 -6.74 8.71
N ASN A 30 8.51 -6.19 7.51
CA ASN A 30 7.91 -6.87 6.34
C ASN A 30 8.66 -6.52 5.04
N PRO A 31 9.94 -6.89 4.91
CA PRO A 31 10.75 -6.54 3.75
C PRO A 31 10.17 -7.12 2.45
N ASP A 32 9.48 -8.26 2.53
CA ASP A 32 8.79 -8.90 1.41
C ASP A 32 7.75 -7.97 0.74
N ARG A 33 7.17 -7.02 1.47
CA ARG A 33 6.20 -6.04 0.93
C ARG A 33 6.87 -4.86 0.22
N LEU A 34 8.18 -4.69 0.38
CA LEU A 34 8.96 -3.59 -0.21
C LEU A 34 9.57 -3.95 -1.57
N THR A 35 9.66 -5.23 -1.90
CA THR A 35 10.09 -5.74 -3.21
C THR A 35 8.91 -5.83 -4.19
N PRO A 36 8.85 -5.02 -5.25
CA PRO A 36 7.71 -5.01 -6.19
C PRO A 36 7.45 -6.36 -6.88
N GLU A 37 8.50 -7.15 -7.09
CA GLU A 37 8.43 -8.47 -7.73
C GLU A 37 7.91 -9.55 -6.76
N ASN A 38 7.96 -9.30 -5.45
CA ASN A 38 7.56 -10.27 -4.46
C ASN A 38 6.03 -10.33 -4.33
N PRO A 39 5.39 -11.48 -4.66
CA PRO A 39 3.94 -11.60 -4.65
C PRO A 39 3.35 -11.51 -3.23
N LYS A 40 4.14 -11.77 -2.17
CA LYS A 40 3.65 -11.72 -0.78
C LYS A 40 3.21 -10.32 -0.34
N GLY A 41 3.69 -9.27 -1.02
CA GLY A 41 3.25 -7.89 -0.78
C GLY A 41 1.91 -7.53 -1.42
N LYS A 42 1.39 -8.38 -2.30
CA LYS A 42 0.23 -8.09 -3.14
C LYS A 42 -1.01 -8.83 -2.66
N THR A 43 -2.15 -8.19 -2.83
CA THR A 43 -3.45 -8.84 -2.67
C THR A 43 -3.91 -9.30 -4.05
N TYR A 44 -4.19 -10.59 -4.18
CA TYR A 44 -4.71 -11.20 -5.41
C TYR A 44 -6.21 -11.44 -5.28
N TYR A 45 -6.92 -11.09 -6.34
CA TYR A 45 -8.32 -11.42 -6.53
C TYR A 45 -8.49 -12.13 -7.86
N TYR A 46 -9.36 -13.13 -7.89
CA TYR A 46 -9.68 -13.92 -9.07
C TYR A 46 -11.07 -13.55 -9.55
N THR A 47 -11.21 -13.29 -10.84
CA THR A 47 -12.50 -12.97 -11.47
C THR A 47 -12.59 -13.68 -12.81
N MET A 48 -13.80 -13.92 -13.28
CA MET A 48 -14.07 -14.48 -14.59
C MET A 48 -14.80 -13.43 -15.41
N VAL A 49 -14.22 -13.07 -16.55
CA VAL A 49 -14.86 -12.16 -17.51
C VAL A 49 -15.83 -12.98 -18.34
N VAL A 50 -17.12 -12.87 -18.01
CA VAL A 50 -18.22 -13.36 -18.85
C VAL A 50 -18.74 -12.16 -19.63
N ASN A 51 -18.79 -12.27 -20.95
CA ASN A 51 -18.69 -11.15 -21.89
C ASN A 51 -20.01 -10.40 -22.12
N ASP A 52 -20.75 -10.09 -21.04
CA ASP A 52 -22.18 -9.82 -21.17
C ASP A 52 -22.55 -8.33 -21.04
N ASP A 53 -21.75 -7.50 -20.33
CA ASP A 53 -22.11 -6.09 -20.01
C ASP A 53 -20.92 -5.10 -20.10
N THR A 54 -20.01 -5.27 -21.06
CA THR A 54 -18.88 -4.33 -21.20
C THR A 54 -19.33 -2.98 -21.72
N LYS A 55 -18.95 -1.89 -21.04
CA LYS A 55 -19.18 -0.52 -21.49
C LYS A 55 -17.85 0.11 -21.93
N LEU A 56 -17.92 1.04 -22.88
CA LEU A 56 -16.77 1.89 -23.19
C LEU A 56 -16.73 3.07 -22.21
N ASP A 57 -15.55 3.38 -21.69
CA ASP A 57 -15.30 4.59 -20.91
C ASP A 57 -15.16 5.84 -21.82
N SER A 58 -14.87 7.00 -21.23
CA SER A 58 -14.66 8.26 -21.97
C SER A 58 -13.49 8.20 -22.97
N ASP A 59 -12.54 7.29 -22.74
CA ASP A 59 -11.33 7.12 -23.52
C ASP A 59 -11.45 5.96 -24.52
N GLN A 60 -12.67 5.43 -24.73
CA GLN A 60 -12.99 4.31 -25.62
C GLN A 60 -12.30 2.99 -25.21
N ARG A 61 -12.08 2.77 -23.91
CA ARG A 61 -11.57 1.51 -23.35
C ARG A 61 -12.69 0.70 -22.73
N TYR A 62 -12.52 -0.62 -22.71
CA TYR A 62 -13.52 -1.49 -22.12
C TYR A 62 -13.43 -1.42 -20.59
N GLU A 63 -14.52 -0.97 -19.97
CA GLU A 63 -14.71 -0.95 -18.53
C GLU A 63 -15.42 -2.23 -18.07
N TYR A 64 -14.89 -2.83 -17.01
CA TYR A 64 -15.43 -4.01 -16.35
C TYR A 64 -15.72 -3.68 -14.90
N THR A 65 -16.92 -4.01 -14.43
CA THR A 65 -17.24 -4.03 -13.00
C THR A 65 -17.70 -5.45 -12.66
N LEU A 66 -16.83 -6.20 -11.98
CA LEU A 66 -17.02 -7.63 -11.74
C LEU A 66 -16.82 -7.98 -10.28
N ASN A 67 -17.53 -8.99 -9.82
CA ASN A 67 -17.20 -9.65 -8.57
C ASN A 67 -15.89 -10.42 -8.74
N ALA A 68 -15.01 -10.26 -7.77
CA ALA A 68 -13.75 -10.97 -7.67
C ALA A 68 -13.63 -11.60 -6.28
N TYR A 69 -12.88 -12.68 -6.20
CA TYR A 69 -12.78 -13.51 -5.01
C TYR A 69 -11.33 -13.56 -4.55
N ASP A 70 -11.10 -13.38 -3.25
CA ASP A 70 -9.77 -13.62 -2.70
C ASP A 70 -9.48 -15.12 -2.55
N LYS A 71 -8.30 -15.46 -2.01
CA LYS A 71 -7.90 -16.85 -1.75
C LYS A 71 -8.80 -17.61 -0.76
N SER A 72 -9.55 -16.89 0.09
CA SER A 72 -10.51 -17.44 1.06
C SER A 72 -11.91 -17.56 0.48
N GLY A 73 -12.16 -17.03 -0.73
CA GLY A 73 -13.48 -16.94 -1.33
C GLY A 73 -14.29 -15.71 -0.90
N GLU A 74 -13.67 -14.73 -0.23
CA GLU A 74 -14.33 -13.47 0.13
C GLU A 74 -14.53 -12.62 -1.14
N ILE A 75 -15.75 -12.10 -1.30
CA ILE A 75 -16.16 -11.32 -2.47
C ILE A 75 -15.71 -9.86 -2.33
N LYS A 76 -15.18 -9.31 -3.42
CA LYS A 76 -14.94 -7.89 -3.62
C LYS A 76 -15.34 -7.47 -5.02
N THR A 77 -16.11 -6.40 -5.15
CA THR A 77 -16.39 -5.79 -6.46
C THR A 77 -15.17 -4.99 -6.91
N LEU A 78 -14.65 -5.31 -8.10
CA LEU A 78 -13.53 -4.60 -8.72
C LEU A 78 -14.00 -3.93 -10.01
N SER A 79 -13.60 -2.68 -10.18
CA SER A 79 -13.77 -1.93 -11.43
C SER A 79 -12.40 -1.68 -12.06
N PHE A 80 -12.23 -2.07 -13.32
CA PHE A 80 -10.98 -1.87 -14.06
C PHE A 80 -11.24 -1.65 -15.55
N THR A 81 -10.32 -0.95 -16.20
CA THR A 81 -10.34 -0.72 -17.64
C THR A 81 -9.27 -1.58 -18.32
N LYS A 82 -9.61 -2.17 -19.46
CA LYS A 82 -8.67 -2.93 -20.31
C LYS A 82 -8.31 -2.12 -21.54
#